data_AF-A0A3B8IGA7-F1
#
_entry.id   AF-A0A3B8IGA7-F1
#
_cell.length_a   1.000
_cell.length_b   1.000
_cell.length_c   1.000
_cell.angle_alpha   90.00
_cell.angle_beta   90.00
_cell.angle_gamma   90.00
#
_symmetry.space_group_name_H-M   'P 1'
#
loop_
_entity.id
_entity.type
_entity.pdbx_description
1 polymer ?
#
loop_
_entity_poly.entity_id
_entity_poly.type
_entity_poly.pdbx_seq_one_letter_code
_entity_poly.pdbx_strand_id
1 'polypeptide(L)'
;MSHSLLFFLFPFFLGNPVEPTPLPQGEDAAVIKAIEKHGNAFLRKKNIRAVSIGIYQDGQVYTQHFGKNGQGQAPTNETVYEVGSVTKT
;
A
#
# COMPACT_ATOMS: atom_id res chain seq x y z
N MET A 1 -47.35 -20.33 36.04
CA MET A 1 -46.15 -19.71 36.66
C MET A 1 -45.05 -19.76 35.61
N SER A 2 -44.98 -18.77 34.70
CA SER A 2 -44.13 -17.56 34.78
C SER A 2 -42.71 -17.86 35.24
N HIS A 3 -41.71 -17.60 34.40
CA HIS A 3 -40.38 -17.01 34.64
C HIS A 3 -39.71 -16.87 33.25
N SER A 4 -39.93 -15.74 32.57
CA SER A 4 -39.06 -14.56 32.52
C SER A 4 -37.85 -14.76 31.58
N LEU A 5 -38.05 -14.37 30.31
CA LEU A 5 -36.99 -14.29 29.30
C LEU A 5 -36.25 -12.96 29.50
N LEU A 6 -35.09 -13.01 30.15
CA LEU A 6 -34.26 -11.83 30.38
C LEU A 6 -33.53 -11.48 29.07
N PHE A 7 -34.04 -10.48 28.35
CA PHE A 7 -33.35 -9.89 27.20
C PHE A 7 -32.10 -9.14 27.68
N PHE A 8 -30.92 -9.70 27.46
CA PHE A 8 -29.68 -8.94 27.51
C PHE A 8 -29.61 -8.02 26.29
N LEU A 9 -30.05 -6.77 26.44
CA LEU A 9 -29.70 -5.67 25.55
C LEU A 9 -28.24 -5.28 25.82
N PHE A 10 -27.31 -5.94 25.15
CA PHE A 10 -25.94 -5.45 25.00
C PHE A 10 -25.84 -4.74 23.65
N PRO A 11 -25.56 -3.43 23.58
CA PRO A 11 -25.21 -2.80 22.32
C PRO A 11 -23.79 -3.26 21.96
N PHE A 12 -23.70 -4.35 21.22
CA PHE A 12 -22.46 -4.76 20.58
C PHE A 12 -22.21 -3.76 19.45
N PHE A 13 -21.37 -2.75 19.71
CA PHE A 13 -20.63 -2.08 18.65
C PHE A 13 -19.68 -3.12 18.04
N LEU A 14 -20.22 -3.98 17.17
CA LEU A 14 -19.45 -4.87 16.30
C LEU A 14 -18.74 -3.96 15.29
N GLY A 15 -17.52 -3.53 15.62
CA GLY A 15 -16.56 -3.22 14.58
C GLY A 15 -16.49 -4.45 13.67
N ASN A 16 -16.74 -4.28 12.37
CA ASN A 16 -16.60 -5.36 11.41
C ASN A 16 -15.23 -6.02 11.64
N PRO A 17 -15.13 -7.37 11.64
CA PRO A 17 -13.82 -8.00 11.59
C PRO A 17 -13.11 -7.43 10.37
N VAL A 18 -11.93 -6.84 10.57
CA VAL A 18 -11.01 -6.60 9.46
C VAL A 18 -10.66 -7.98 8.95
N GLU A 19 -11.36 -8.42 7.89
CA GLU A 19 -10.98 -9.62 7.17
C GLU A 19 -9.51 -9.45 6.76
N PRO A 20 -8.67 -10.47 6.99
CA PRO A 20 -7.28 -10.39 6.56
C PRO A 20 -7.28 -10.18 5.05
N THR A 21 -6.69 -9.09 4.58
CA THR A 21 -6.57 -8.81 3.15
C THR A 21 -5.99 -10.06 2.47
N PRO A 22 -6.68 -10.62 1.46
CA PRO A 22 -6.16 -11.78 0.74
C PRO A 22 -4.73 -11.50 0.28
N LEU A 23 -3.84 -12.48 0.45
CA LEU A 23 -2.49 -12.38 -0.10
C LEU A 23 -2.60 -12.08 -1.60
N PRO A 24 -1.71 -11.26 -2.17
CA PRO A 24 -1.69 -11.05 -3.62
C PRO A 24 -1.60 -12.42 -4.31
N GLN A 25 -2.60 -12.77 -5.10
CA GLN A 25 -2.67 -14.04 -5.83
C GLN A 25 -2.69 -13.76 -7.33
N GLY A 26 -2.05 -14.64 -8.12
CA GLY A 26 -2.04 -14.51 -9.58
C GLY A 26 -1.24 -13.30 -10.07
N GLU A 27 -1.86 -12.50 -10.95
CA GLU A 27 -1.24 -11.36 -11.64
C GLU A 27 -0.77 -10.27 -10.68
N ASP A 28 -1.50 -10.04 -9.57
CA ASP A 28 -1.11 -9.08 -8.53
C ASP A 28 0.29 -9.40 -7.96
N ALA A 29 0.56 -10.67 -7.70
CA ALA A 29 1.85 -11.12 -7.18
C ALA A 29 2.96 -10.91 -8.21
N ALA A 30 2.66 -11.08 -9.51
CA ALA A 30 3.61 -10.86 -10.59
C ALA A 30 3.97 -9.36 -10.72
N VAL A 31 2.97 -8.48 -10.66
CA VAL A 31 3.17 -7.02 -10.69
C VAL A 31 3.99 -6.57 -9.48
N ILE A 32 3.62 -6.99 -8.27
CA ILE A 32 4.35 -6.67 -7.04
C ILE A 32 5.81 -7.15 -7.12
N LYS A 33 6.06 -8.38 -7.58
CA LYS A 33 7.41 -8.92 -7.73
C LYS A 33 8.23 -8.16 -8.78
N ALA A 34 7.59 -7.70 -9.86
CA ALA A 34 8.23 -6.86 -10.85
C ALA A 34 8.63 -5.51 -10.26
N ILE A 35 7.72 -4.86 -9.52
CA ILE A 35 7.99 -3.59 -8.82
C ILE A 35 9.16 -3.77 -7.85
N GLU A 36 9.17 -4.81 -7.02
CA GLU A 36 10.26 -5.10 -6.08
C GLU A 36 11.60 -5.32 -6.79
N LYS A 37 11.62 -6.15 -7.84
CA LYS A 37 12.84 -6.46 -8.60
C LYS A 37 13.44 -5.19 -9.20
N HIS A 38 12.61 -4.40 -9.88
CA HIS A 38 13.07 -3.21 -10.60
C HIS A 38 13.34 -2.02 -9.67
N GLY A 39 12.52 -1.82 -8.63
CA GLY A 39 12.74 -0.81 -7.60
C GLY A 39 14.07 -1.01 -6.87
N ASN A 40 14.32 -2.22 -6.40
CA ASN A 40 15.61 -2.56 -5.76
C ASN A 40 16.78 -2.43 -6.75
N ALA A 41 16.62 -2.84 -8.00
CA ALA A 41 17.67 -2.69 -9.01
C ALA A 41 17.99 -1.22 -9.33
N PHE A 42 16.97 -0.38 -9.40
CA PHE A 42 17.12 1.05 -9.63
C PHE A 42 17.80 1.75 -8.45
N LEU A 43 17.42 1.41 -7.22
CA LEU A 43 18.00 2.00 -6.00
C LEU A 43 19.50 1.73 -5.85
N ARG A 44 20.03 0.65 -6.44
CA ARG A 44 21.47 0.32 -6.43
C ARG A 44 22.31 1.20 -7.37
N LYS A 45 21.70 1.99 -8.26
CA LYS A 45 22.43 2.91 -9.14
C LYS A 45 23.06 4.04 -8.33
N LYS A 46 24.23 4.51 -8.76
CA LYS A 46 24.91 5.66 -8.12
C LYS A 46 23.97 6.87 -8.10
N ASN A 47 23.96 7.59 -6.98
CA ASN A 47 23.20 8.83 -6.76
C ASN A 47 21.67 8.71 -6.66
N ILE A 48 21.12 7.49 -6.59
CA ILE A 48 19.69 7.29 -6.28
C ILE A 48 19.54 7.03 -4.77
N ARG A 49 18.73 7.85 -4.09
CA ARG A 49 18.47 7.71 -2.64
C ARG A 49 17.13 7.07 -2.33
N ALA A 50 16.13 7.34 -3.16
CA ALA A 50 14.77 6.84 -3.02
C ALA A 50 14.11 6.73 -4.39
N VAL A 51 13.13 5.83 -4.49
CA VAL A 51 12.25 5.71 -5.65
C VAL A 51 10.88 5.24 -5.17
N SER A 52 9.83 5.81 -5.75
CA SER A 52 8.44 5.38 -5.57
C SER A 52 7.90 4.93 -6.91
N ILE A 53 7.27 3.76 -6.96
CA ILE A 53 6.74 3.17 -8.19
C ILE A 53 5.24 2.96 -7.99
N GLY A 54 4.44 3.61 -8.84
CA GLY A 54 3.00 3.39 -8.96
C GLY A 54 2.68 2.76 -10.31
N ILE A 55 1.85 1.71 -10.31
CA ILE A 55 1.32 1.08 -11.53
C ILE A 55 -0.20 1.07 -11.43
N TYR A 56 -0.87 1.52 -12.49
CA TYR A 56 -2.30 1.33 -12.68
C TYR A 56 -2.52 0.32 -13.79
N GLN A 57 -3.13 -0.82 -13.46
CA GLN A 57 -3.38 -1.93 -14.38
C GLN A 57 -4.71 -2.59 -14.03
N ASP A 58 -5.57 -2.80 -15.03
CA ASP A 58 -6.83 -3.55 -14.89
C ASP A 58 -7.74 -3.04 -13.76
N GLY A 59 -7.76 -1.71 -13.54
CA GLY A 59 -8.54 -1.06 -12.49
C GLY A 59 -7.87 -1.05 -11.11
N GLN A 60 -6.72 -1.70 -10.97
CA GLN A 60 -5.97 -1.81 -9.71
C GLN A 60 -4.77 -0.87 -9.68
N VAL A 61 -4.48 -0.35 -8.49
CA VAL A 61 -3.31 0.48 -8.21
C VAL A 61 -2.33 -0.28 -7.33
N TYR A 62 -1.08 -0.37 -7.77
CA TYR A 62 0.03 -0.95 -7.02
C TYR A 62 1.04 0.14 -6.74
N THR A 63 1.33 0.40 -5.46
CA THR A 63 2.34 1.40 -5.06
C THR A 63 3.35 0.77 -4.12
N GLN A 64 4.64 0.97 -4.39
CA GLN A 64 5.72 0.64 -3.45
C GLN A 64 6.79 1.73 -3.42
N HIS A 65 7.41 1.87 -2.25
CA HIS A 65 8.44 2.87 -1.97
C HIS A 65 9.73 2.17 -1.55
N PHE A 66 10.87 2.67 -2.05
CA PHE A 66 12.18 2.12 -1.78
C PHE A 66 13.16 3.22 -1.37
N GLY A 67 14.10 2.88 -0.49
CA GLY A 67 15.17 3.77 -0.06
C GLY A 67 14.75 4.79 0.99
N LYS A 68 15.43 5.94 1.01
CA LYS A 68 15.25 7.02 1.99
C LYS A 68 15.31 8.40 1.34
N ASN A 69 14.44 9.31 1.78
CA ASN A 69 14.39 10.69 1.31
C ASN A 69 15.62 11.52 1.79
N GLY A 70 15.63 12.81 1.49
CA GLY A 70 16.71 13.73 1.90
C GLY A 70 16.92 13.78 3.42
N GLN A 71 15.86 13.53 4.18
CA GLN A 71 15.80 13.53 5.64
C GLN A 71 16.07 12.14 6.25
N GLY A 72 16.32 11.11 5.43
CA GLY A 72 16.61 9.76 5.89
C GLY A 72 15.38 8.90 6.23
N GLN A 73 14.17 9.37 5.92
CA GLN A 73 12.92 8.65 6.14
C GLN A 73 12.53 7.83 4.91
N ALA A 74 11.82 6.72 5.10
CA ALA A 74 11.25 5.99 3.98
C ALA A 74 10.22 6.87 3.24
N PRO A 75 10.20 6.88 1.89
CA PRO A 75 9.15 7.56 1.14
C PRO A 75 7.77 6.94 1.40
N THR A 76 6.74 7.75 1.18
CA THR A 76 5.31 7.42 1.31
C THR A 76 4.54 7.94 0.10
N ASN A 77 3.24 7.71 0.05
CA ASN A 77 2.36 8.24 -1.00
C ASN A 77 2.34 9.77 -1.05
N GLU A 78 2.65 10.43 0.07
CA GLU A 78 2.68 11.88 0.22
C GLU A 78 4.07 12.47 -0.07
N THR A 79 5.08 11.63 -0.34
CA THR A 79 6.43 12.12 -0.65
C THR A 79 6.43 12.86 -1.98
N VAL A 80 6.81 14.14 -1.93
CA VAL A 80 6.90 15.00 -3.10
C VAL A 80 8.24 14.83 -3.81
N TYR A 81 8.19 14.63 -5.13
CA TYR A 81 9.35 14.58 -6.01
C TYR A 81 9.25 15.69 -7.05
N GLU A 82 10.40 16.24 -7.44
CA GLU A 82 10.48 17.08 -8.63
C GLU A 82 10.38 16.19 -9.88
N VAL A 83 9.37 16.44 -10.72
CA VAL A 83 9.11 15.62 -11.92
C VAL A 83 9.65 16.23 -13.22
N GLY A 84 10.29 17.40 -13.13
CA GLY A 84 10.95 18.07 -14.25
C GLY A 84 10.01 18.29 -15.45
N SER A 85 10.42 17.84 -16.64
CA SER A 85 9.68 18.07 -17.89
C SER A 85 8.35 17.32 -17.98
N VAL A 86 8.05 16.39 -17.06
CA VAL A 86 6.73 15.75 -16.98
C VAL A 86 5.63 16.80 -16.70
N THR A 87 5.96 17.93 -16.08
CA THR A 87 5.00 19.03 -15.84
C THR A 87 4.41 19.66 -17.11
N LYS A 88 4.96 19.36 -18.30
CA LYS A 88 4.50 19.94 -19.58
C LYS A 88 3.32 19.17 -20.22
N THR A 89 2.96 18.01 -19.68
CA THR A 89 1.91 17.14 -20.24
C THR A 89 0.52 17.73 -20.10
#